data_AF-A0A914JWQ1-F1
#
_entry.id   AF-A0A914JWQ1-F1
#
_cell.length_a   1.000
_cell.length_b   1.000
_cell.length_c   1.000
_cell.angle_alpha   90.00
_cell.angle_beta   90.00
_cell.angle_gamma   90.00
#
_symmetry.space_group_name_H-M   'P 1'
#
loop_
_entity.id
_entity.type
_entity.pdbx_description
1 polymer ?
#
loop_
_entity_poly.entity_id
_entity_poly.type
_entity_poly.pdbx_seq_one_letter_code
_entity_poly.pdbx_strand_id
1 'polypeptide(L)'
;MATKNATLPNSAVNGSDKTDGNATAILEKKAGINGSGVVEIKGLTSEDDKKTEAVPKIAPQQPAPNVDEMIDPACDPRHPQNIQFSDISSAAFNIRDGIIQTPCNTEAVPKIAPQQPAPKADEMIDPACDPRHPQNIQFSDISSAAFNIRDGIIQTPCNRSPQLSSLLGMDLYLKKEFMQVTGSFKERGARFALLKLTEKQRKAGAIAASAGNHALALAYHGQQLGIPITVIMPVFAPLMKVSSCRNYGAHVIQMGQNIQQCKEYGFKYSREHGMTYINGFDHPDVVAGQGTIGLEILDQVSKVDAVIVPVGGGGLVAGVAKAVKTLRPDVLVIGVEAETCPSFINAMEKKNLPLDPESSLAD
;
A
#
# COMPACT_ATOMS: atom_id res chain seq x y z
N MET A 1 -31.45 8.17 70.72
CA MET A 1 -30.77 6.88 70.50
C MET A 1 -29.62 7.10 69.53
N ALA A 2 -28.40 7.00 70.08
CA ALA A 2 -27.06 6.86 69.51
C ALA A 2 -26.75 7.30 68.06
N THR A 3 -25.99 8.40 67.99
CA THR A 3 -24.84 8.67 67.10
C THR A 3 -23.72 7.62 67.20
N LYS A 4 -22.96 7.41 66.11
CA LYS A 4 -21.52 7.02 66.00
C LYS A 4 -21.19 7.00 64.49
N ASN A 5 -20.31 7.81 63.88
CA ASN A 5 -18.94 8.25 64.19
C ASN A 5 -18.00 7.11 64.59
N ALA A 6 -17.14 6.70 63.64
CA ALA A 6 -15.76 6.23 63.88
C ALA A 6 -15.04 6.15 62.50
N THR A 7 -14.17 7.08 62.13
CA THR A 7 -12.73 7.21 62.50
C THR A 7 -11.84 6.12 61.90
N LEU A 8 -10.93 6.57 61.03
CA LEU A 8 -9.73 5.87 60.55
C LEU A 8 -8.86 5.35 61.71
N PRO A 9 -8.02 4.34 61.46
CA PRO A 9 -6.69 4.29 62.06
C PRO A 9 -5.62 4.59 61.01
N ASN A 10 -4.85 5.62 61.30
CA ASN A 10 -3.51 5.84 60.78
C ASN A 10 -2.58 4.79 61.41
N SER A 11 -1.82 4.07 60.60
CA SER A 11 -0.50 3.59 60.99
C SER A 11 0.43 3.64 59.77
N ALA A 12 1.34 4.60 59.80
CA ALA A 12 2.58 4.61 59.02
C ALA A 12 3.33 3.28 59.23
N VAL A 13 4.14 2.77 58.30
CA VAL A 13 5.48 3.27 57.97
C VAL A 13 6.05 2.44 56.79
N ASN A 14 6.73 3.16 55.87
CA ASN A 14 7.79 2.75 54.93
C ASN A 14 7.53 1.76 53.78
N GLY A 15 7.85 2.23 52.58
CA GLY A 15 8.10 1.39 51.40
C GLY A 15 8.06 2.21 50.13
N SER A 16 9.17 2.87 49.81
CA SER A 16 9.48 3.44 48.50
C SER A 16 9.11 2.52 47.34
N ASP A 17 8.42 3.03 46.32
CA ASP A 17 8.99 2.89 44.97
C ASP A 17 8.51 3.98 44.02
N LYS A 18 9.47 4.70 43.47
CA LYS A 18 9.31 5.66 42.38
C LYS A 18 9.54 4.88 41.09
N THR A 19 8.49 4.57 40.32
CA THR A 19 8.68 3.99 38.97
C THR A 19 7.68 4.50 37.94
N ASP A 20 7.20 5.74 38.07
CA ASP A 20 6.58 6.46 36.94
C ASP A 20 7.67 7.28 36.24
N GLY A 21 8.29 6.70 35.20
CA GLY A 21 9.26 7.43 34.37
C GLY A 21 10.15 6.62 33.42
N ASN A 22 10.00 5.29 33.31
CA ASN A 22 11.06 4.48 32.70
C ASN A 22 10.81 3.96 31.27
N ALA A 23 9.58 3.97 30.74
CA ALA A 23 9.34 3.41 29.40
C ALA A 23 9.95 4.29 28.27
N THR A 24 9.78 5.61 28.37
CA THR A 24 10.38 6.59 27.44
C THR A 24 11.89 6.58 27.52
N ALA A 25 12.46 6.54 28.74
CA ALA A 25 13.89 6.52 28.96
C ALA A 25 14.57 5.22 28.45
N ILE A 26 13.89 4.06 28.52
CA ILE A 26 14.43 2.79 28.02
C ILE A 26 14.52 2.78 26.49
N LEU A 27 13.55 3.39 25.79
CA LEU A 27 13.59 3.54 24.34
C LEU A 27 14.70 4.51 23.93
N GLU A 28 14.82 5.67 24.60
CA GLU A 28 15.85 6.67 24.29
C GLU A 28 17.29 6.16 24.54
N LYS A 29 17.50 5.37 25.60
CA LYS A 29 18.83 4.89 26.00
C LYS A 29 19.34 3.68 25.22
N LYS A 30 18.44 2.87 24.64
CA LYS A 30 18.81 1.78 23.72
C LYS A 30 18.87 2.21 22.25
N ALA A 31 18.18 3.29 21.88
CA ALA A 31 18.04 3.73 20.49
C ALA A 31 19.09 4.73 19.99
N GLY A 32 19.98 5.24 20.86
CA GLY A 32 21.05 6.15 20.43
C GLY A 32 20.53 7.37 19.66
N ILE A 33 19.53 8.05 20.21
CA ILE A 33 18.88 9.19 19.55
C ILE A 33 19.88 10.35 19.44
N ASN A 34 20.43 10.56 18.24
CA ASN A 34 21.12 11.79 17.89
C ASN A 34 20.11 12.83 17.35
N GLY A 35 20.45 14.12 17.46
CA GLY A 35 19.56 15.28 17.25
C GLY A 35 18.89 15.44 15.88
N SER A 36 18.93 14.43 15.00
CA SER A 36 18.14 14.31 13.77
C SER A 36 16.87 13.46 13.93
N GLY A 37 16.64 12.81 15.08
CA GLY A 37 15.43 12.00 15.33
C GLY A 37 15.40 10.66 14.57
N VAL A 38 16.55 10.20 14.07
CA VAL A 38 16.71 8.94 13.35
C VAL A 38 17.26 7.87 14.29
N VAL A 39 16.63 6.70 14.31
CA VAL A 39 17.08 5.52 15.06
C VAL A 39 17.32 4.38 14.08
N GLU A 40 18.56 3.90 14.02
CA GLU A 40 18.95 2.73 13.24
C GLU A 40 18.73 1.48 14.10
N ILE A 41 17.71 0.66 13.78
CA ILE A 41 17.49 -0.61 14.48
C ILE A 41 18.26 -1.70 13.72
N LYS A 42 19.48 -2.00 14.17
CA LYS A 42 20.23 -3.15 13.68
C LYS A 42 19.52 -4.43 14.12
N GLY A 43 19.32 -5.36 13.18
CA GLY A 43 18.61 -6.61 13.41
C GLY A 43 19.15 -7.37 14.63
N LEU A 44 18.24 -8.04 15.34
CA LEU A 44 18.58 -9.03 16.35
C LEU A 44 19.22 -10.24 15.65
N THR A 45 20.51 -10.18 15.33
CA THR A 45 21.30 -11.39 15.12
C THR A 45 21.63 -11.94 16.50
N SER A 46 21.09 -13.10 16.86
CA SER A 46 21.42 -13.80 18.10
C SER A 46 22.93 -14.10 18.15
N GLU A 47 23.64 -13.50 19.11
CA GLU A 47 25.06 -13.73 19.36
C GLU A 47 25.38 -15.08 20.04
N ASP A 48 24.45 -16.05 20.07
CA ASP A 48 24.63 -17.33 20.76
C ASP A 48 24.84 -18.56 19.85
N ASP A 49 25.06 -18.40 18.54
CA ASP A 49 25.40 -19.51 17.61
C ASP A 49 26.90 -19.89 17.63
N LYS A 50 27.48 -19.99 18.83
CA LYS A 50 28.81 -20.60 19.03
C LYS A 50 28.83 -21.56 20.22
N LYS A 51 28.02 -22.61 20.17
CA LYS A 51 28.31 -23.88 20.87
C LYS A 51 27.75 -25.06 20.08
N THR A 52 28.66 -25.76 19.41
CA THR A 52 28.46 -27.05 18.73
C THR A 52 28.10 -28.14 19.73
N GLU A 53 26.92 -28.73 19.60
CA GLU A 53 26.64 -30.11 19.96
C GLU A 53 26.05 -30.85 18.75
N ALA A 54 26.55 -32.07 18.53
CA ALA A 54 26.33 -32.86 17.32
C ALA A 54 24.87 -33.34 17.18
N VAL A 55 24.23 -33.00 16.07
CA VAL A 55 22.94 -33.56 15.65
C VAL A 55 23.19 -34.91 14.93
N PRO A 56 22.43 -35.99 15.21
CA PRO A 56 22.62 -37.29 14.54
C PRO A 56 22.29 -37.19 13.05
N LYS A 57 23.10 -37.87 12.22
CA LYS A 57 22.88 -38.00 10.77
C LYS A 57 21.51 -38.62 10.47
N ILE A 58 20.63 -37.86 9.84
CA ILE A 58 19.41 -38.37 9.20
C ILE A 58 19.83 -39.11 7.91
N ALA A 59 19.34 -40.34 7.73
CA ALA A 59 19.58 -41.16 6.56
C ALA A 59 18.99 -40.52 5.28
N PRO A 60 19.59 -40.75 4.10
CA PRO A 60 19.12 -40.13 2.85
C PRO A 60 17.69 -40.58 2.52
N GLN A 61 16.79 -39.60 2.34
CA GLN A 61 15.45 -39.81 1.81
C GLN A 61 15.53 -40.17 0.31
N GLN A 62 14.64 -41.06 -0.12
CA GLN A 62 14.53 -41.56 -1.50
C GLN A 62 14.20 -40.43 -2.51
N PRO A 63 14.61 -40.57 -3.78
CA PRO A 63 14.30 -39.56 -4.81
C PRO A 63 12.80 -39.48 -5.09
N ALA A 64 12.34 -38.26 -5.41
CA ALA A 64 10.96 -37.96 -5.76
C ALA A 64 10.49 -38.75 -7.01
N PRO A 65 9.19 -39.12 -7.10
CA PRO A 65 8.66 -39.83 -8.26
C PRO A 65 8.56 -38.94 -9.50
N ASN A 66 8.59 -39.58 -10.66
CA ASN A 66 8.59 -39.00 -12.00
C ASN A 66 7.28 -38.25 -12.31
N VAL A 67 7.37 -37.10 -13.00
CA VAL A 67 6.28 -36.14 -13.29
C VAL A 67 5.32 -36.55 -14.43
N ASP A 68 5.05 -37.85 -14.61
CA ASP A 68 4.18 -38.36 -15.70
C ASP A 68 2.78 -38.84 -15.26
N GLU A 69 2.36 -38.63 -14.01
CA GLU A 69 1.03 -39.04 -13.53
C GLU A 69 0.25 -37.91 -12.83
N MET A 70 -0.02 -36.80 -13.53
CA MET A 70 -1.15 -35.89 -13.20
C MET A 70 -1.62 -35.15 -14.48
N ILE A 71 -2.03 -35.90 -15.49
CA ILE A 71 -2.74 -35.33 -16.65
C ILE A 71 -4.24 -35.56 -16.43
N ASP A 72 -5.01 -34.49 -16.46
CA ASP A 72 -6.47 -34.51 -16.52
C ASP A 72 -6.92 -35.32 -17.76
N PRO A 73 -7.72 -36.39 -17.61
CA PRO A 73 -8.14 -37.24 -18.73
C PRO A 73 -8.98 -36.52 -19.80
N ALA A 74 -9.39 -35.26 -19.58
CA ALA A 74 -10.02 -34.43 -20.61
C ALA A 74 -9.05 -33.88 -21.68
N CYS A 75 -7.74 -34.02 -21.50
CA CYS A 75 -6.71 -33.41 -22.35
C CYS A 75 -5.67 -34.39 -22.94
N ASP A 76 -5.96 -35.69 -23.06
CA ASP A 76 -5.05 -36.65 -23.74
C ASP A 76 -5.31 -36.70 -25.26
N PRO A 77 -4.35 -36.25 -26.11
CA PRO A 77 -4.50 -36.27 -27.57
C PRO A 77 -4.44 -37.69 -28.20
N ARG A 78 -4.29 -38.76 -27.41
CA ARG A 78 -4.15 -40.15 -27.90
C ARG A 78 -5.45 -40.96 -27.84
N HIS A 79 -6.59 -40.37 -27.46
CA HIS A 79 -7.90 -41.03 -27.48
C HIS A 79 -8.95 -40.14 -28.16
N PRO A 80 -9.37 -40.42 -29.40
CA PRO A 80 -10.44 -39.65 -30.03
C PRO A 80 -11.79 -40.09 -29.43
N GLN A 81 -12.39 -39.28 -28.57
CA GLN A 81 -13.78 -39.46 -28.19
C GLN A 81 -14.70 -38.79 -29.21
N ASN A 82 -15.54 -39.60 -29.86
CA ASN A 82 -16.64 -39.14 -30.72
C ASN A 82 -17.64 -38.33 -29.89
N ILE A 83 -17.56 -37.00 -29.96
CA ILE A 83 -18.62 -36.12 -29.47
C ILE A 83 -19.65 -35.99 -30.59
N GLN A 84 -20.85 -36.51 -30.38
CA GLN A 84 -21.98 -36.25 -31.27
C GLN A 84 -22.41 -34.79 -31.14
N PHE A 85 -22.25 -34.02 -32.23
CA PHE A 85 -22.82 -32.70 -32.38
C PHE A 85 -24.28 -32.83 -32.80
N SER A 86 -25.23 -32.51 -31.92
CA SER A 86 -26.63 -32.34 -32.34
C SER A 86 -27.22 -30.95 -32.14
N ASP A 87 -26.58 -29.97 -31.50
CA ASP A 87 -27.23 -28.65 -31.33
C ASP A 87 -26.25 -27.46 -31.39
N ILE A 88 -25.79 -27.13 -32.60
CA ILE A 88 -25.33 -25.77 -32.92
C ILE A 88 -25.94 -25.37 -34.26
N SER A 89 -26.98 -24.55 -34.21
CA SER A 89 -27.55 -23.92 -35.39
C SER A 89 -26.65 -22.78 -35.89
N SER A 90 -26.26 -22.89 -37.17
CA SER A 90 -26.04 -21.79 -38.12
C SER A 90 -25.06 -20.67 -37.75
N ALA A 91 -23.78 -20.91 -38.06
CA ALA A 91 -22.91 -19.91 -38.69
C ALA A 91 -21.95 -20.65 -39.63
N ALA A 92 -22.03 -20.35 -40.93
CA ALA A 92 -21.33 -21.08 -41.98
C ALA A 92 -19.80 -20.91 -41.90
N PHE A 93 -19.08 -22.01 -41.67
CA PHE A 93 -17.65 -22.12 -41.93
C PHE A 93 -17.41 -23.16 -43.03
N ASN A 94 -16.90 -22.72 -44.19
CA ASN A 94 -16.42 -23.61 -45.25
C ASN A 94 -15.00 -24.07 -44.91
N ILE A 95 -14.81 -25.38 -44.71
CA ILE A 95 -13.49 -26.00 -44.51
C ILE A 95 -13.09 -26.71 -45.81
N ARG A 96 -11.97 -26.28 -46.41
CA ARG A 96 -11.19 -27.08 -47.37
C ARG A 96 -9.72 -27.00 -46.98
N ASP A 97 -9.08 -28.16 -46.86
CA ASP A 97 -7.64 -28.37 -46.70
C ASP A 97 -6.95 -27.77 -45.47
N GLY A 98 -7.54 -27.96 -44.27
CA GLY A 98 -6.77 -28.01 -43.01
C GLY A 98 -6.05 -26.74 -42.54
N ILE A 99 -6.29 -25.58 -43.16
CA ILE A 99 -5.74 -24.28 -42.74
C ILE A 99 -6.91 -23.35 -42.38
N ILE A 100 -6.96 -22.87 -41.14
CA ILE A 100 -7.86 -21.78 -40.75
C ILE A 100 -7.33 -20.50 -41.40
N GLN A 101 -7.91 -20.08 -42.51
CA GLN A 101 -7.72 -18.74 -43.05
C GLN A 101 -8.68 -17.79 -42.35
N THR A 102 -8.18 -16.99 -41.41
CA THR A 102 -8.89 -15.77 -40.98
C THR A 102 -8.92 -14.80 -42.16
N PRO A 103 -10.08 -14.24 -42.54
CA PRO A 103 -10.12 -13.18 -43.54
C PRO A 103 -9.37 -11.96 -43.00
N CYS A 104 -8.28 -11.58 -43.69
CA CYS A 104 -7.58 -10.32 -43.46
C CYS A 104 -8.50 -9.19 -43.92
N ASN A 105 -9.30 -8.65 -43.00
CA ASN A 105 -10.05 -7.43 -43.24
C ASN A 105 -9.04 -6.27 -43.21
N THR A 106 -8.67 -5.79 -44.39
CA THR A 106 -7.86 -4.58 -44.57
C THR A 106 -8.74 -3.35 -44.35
N GLU A 107 -9.26 -3.19 -43.14
CA GLU A 107 -9.75 -1.89 -42.70
C GLU A 107 -8.56 -1.04 -42.27
N ALA A 108 -8.50 0.16 -42.83
CA ALA A 108 -7.39 1.09 -42.70
C ALA A 108 -7.01 1.32 -41.24
N VAL A 109 -5.75 1.03 -40.91
CA VAL A 109 -5.08 1.51 -39.68
C VAL A 109 -5.27 3.03 -39.64
N PRO A 110 -5.92 3.61 -38.61
CA PRO A 110 -6.02 5.06 -38.51
C PRO A 110 -4.60 5.65 -38.48
N LYS A 111 -4.31 6.55 -39.42
CA LYS A 111 -3.04 7.26 -39.50
C LYS A 111 -2.73 7.87 -38.14
N ILE A 112 -1.64 7.40 -37.51
CA ILE A 112 -1.07 8.02 -36.32
C ILE A 112 -0.81 9.49 -36.67
N ALA A 113 -1.53 10.40 -36.01
CA ALA A 113 -1.31 11.83 -36.16
C ALA A 113 0.17 12.16 -35.86
N PRO A 114 0.76 13.16 -36.52
CA PRO A 114 2.17 13.50 -36.31
C PRO A 114 2.43 13.70 -34.81
N GLN A 115 3.36 12.91 -34.28
CA GLN A 115 3.77 12.98 -32.88
C GLN A 115 4.20 14.42 -32.59
N GLN A 116 3.49 15.08 -31.67
CA GLN A 116 3.92 16.37 -31.16
C GLN A 116 5.32 16.22 -30.54
N PRO A 117 6.19 17.24 -30.67
CA PRO A 117 7.51 17.20 -30.06
C PRO A 117 7.37 16.91 -28.56
N ALA A 118 8.32 16.14 -28.01
CA ALA A 118 8.32 15.82 -26.60
C ALA A 118 8.20 17.10 -25.76
N PRO A 119 7.28 17.15 -24.77
CA PRO A 119 7.08 18.34 -23.95
C PRO A 119 8.38 18.71 -23.24
N LYS A 120 8.58 20.02 -23.03
CA LYS A 120 9.77 20.50 -22.30
C LYS A 120 9.70 20.02 -20.85
N ALA A 121 10.85 19.81 -20.21
CA ALA A 121 10.93 19.26 -18.84
C ALA A 121 10.07 20.02 -17.80
N ASP A 122 9.96 21.35 -17.93
CA ASP A 122 9.09 22.19 -17.07
C ASP A 122 7.59 21.91 -17.23
N GLU A 123 7.16 21.30 -18.32
CA GLU A 123 5.76 20.96 -18.56
C GLU A 123 5.39 19.62 -17.90
N MET A 124 6.32 18.79 -17.44
CA MET A 124 6.05 17.45 -16.87
C MET A 124 5.81 17.44 -15.35
N ILE A 125 5.45 18.59 -14.78
CA ILE A 125 5.32 18.75 -13.34
C ILE A 125 3.86 18.49 -12.92
N ASP A 126 3.70 17.58 -11.97
CA ASP A 126 2.43 17.33 -11.28
C ASP A 126 2.07 18.55 -10.44
N PRO A 127 0.94 19.24 -10.67
CA PRO A 127 0.56 20.40 -9.87
C PRO A 127 0.36 20.06 -8.38
N ALA A 128 0.06 18.80 -8.05
CA ALA A 128 -0.07 18.33 -6.68
C ALA A 128 1.28 17.92 -6.05
N CYS A 129 2.34 17.79 -6.86
CA CYS A 129 3.68 17.33 -6.49
C CYS A 129 4.72 18.26 -7.17
N ASP A 130 4.57 19.57 -6.99
CA ASP A 130 5.55 20.59 -7.40
C ASP A 130 6.40 20.99 -6.18
N PRO A 131 7.69 20.62 -6.12
CA PRO A 131 8.58 21.00 -5.02
C PRO A 131 8.72 22.52 -4.82
N ARG A 132 8.44 23.32 -5.86
CA ARG A 132 8.48 24.78 -5.80
C ARG A 132 7.26 25.38 -5.12
N HIS A 133 6.16 24.63 -5.06
CA HIS A 133 4.88 25.05 -4.49
C HIS A 133 4.32 23.95 -3.56
N PRO A 134 5.02 23.64 -2.44
CA PRO A 134 4.62 22.57 -1.54
C PRO A 134 3.25 22.88 -0.94
N GLN A 135 2.37 21.87 -0.92
CA GLN A 135 1.03 21.99 -0.37
C GLN A 135 0.99 21.46 1.06
N ASN A 136 0.48 22.28 1.98
CA ASN A 136 0.31 21.89 3.38
C ASN A 136 -1.10 21.35 3.62
N ILE A 137 -1.18 20.10 4.09
CA ILE A 137 -2.44 19.52 4.56
C ILE A 137 -2.84 20.13 5.91
N GLN A 138 -4.13 20.43 6.07
CA GLN A 138 -4.72 20.84 7.33
C GLN A 138 -5.42 19.67 8.01
N PHE A 139 -5.59 19.78 9.33
CA PHE A 139 -6.35 18.77 10.08
C PHE A 139 -7.82 18.71 9.61
N SER A 140 -8.38 19.84 9.20
CA SER A 140 -9.71 19.92 8.61
C SER A 140 -9.85 19.02 7.37
N ASP A 141 -8.80 18.91 6.54
CA ASP A 141 -8.82 18.05 5.35
C ASP A 141 -8.94 16.57 5.74
N ILE A 142 -8.24 16.16 6.80
CA ILE A 142 -8.32 14.79 7.33
C ILE A 142 -9.69 14.52 7.95
N SER A 143 -10.21 15.46 8.74
CA SER A 143 -11.55 15.31 9.33
C SER A 143 -12.65 15.23 8.26
N SER A 144 -12.51 16.03 7.19
CA SER A 144 -13.38 15.99 6.02
C SER A 144 -13.23 14.66 5.28
N ALA A 145 -12.00 14.16 5.10
CA ALA A 145 -11.76 12.85 4.50
C ALA A 145 -12.46 11.74 5.28
N ALA A 146 -12.30 11.71 6.61
CA ALA A 146 -12.94 10.71 7.48
C ALA A 146 -14.47 10.72 7.33
N PHE A 147 -15.08 11.92 7.30
CA PHE A 147 -16.50 12.05 7.07
C PHE A 147 -16.89 11.52 5.68
N ASN A 148 -16.21 11.92 4.61
CA ASN A 148 -16.61 11.60 3.23
C ASN A 148 -16.39 10.14 2.84
N ILE A 149 -15.40 9.46 3.42
CA ILE A 149 -15.07 8.09 3.03
C ILE A 149 -15.78 7.00 3.85
N ARG A 150 -16.43 7.36 4.96
CA ARG A 150 -17.00 6.42 5.95
C ARG A 150 -17.91 5.33 5.36
N ASP A 151 -18.66 5.64 4.31
CA ASP A 151 -19.64 4.72 3.72
C ASP A 151 -19.03 3.77 2.69
N GLY A 152 -17.73 3.89 2.40
CA GLY A 152 -17.04 2.94 1.51
C GLY A 152 -15.59 2.67 1.87
N ILE A 153 -15.24 2.86 3.13
CA ILE A 153 -13.99 2.40 3.74
C ILE A 153 -14.35 1.66 5.01
N ILE A 154 -13.76 0.48 5.19
CA ILE A 154 -13.94 -0.29 6.42
C ILE A 154 -13.19 0.41 7.55
N GLN A 155 -13.83 0.62 8.70
CA GLN A 155 -13.09 0.99 9.91
C GLN A 155 -12.33 -0.24 10.42
N THR A 156 -11.03 -0.34 10.10
CA THR A 156 -10.27 -1.55 10.41
C THR A 156 -10.06 -1.73 11.92
N PRO A 157 -9.91 -2.96 12.41
CA PRO A 157 -9.62 -3.18 13.83
C PRO A 157 -8.23 -2.67 14.24
N CYS A 158 -8.13 -2.13 15.45
CA CYS A 158 -6.87 -1.84 16.15
C CYS A 158 -6.80 -2.63 17.46
N ASN A 159 -6.63 -3.94 17.36
CA ASN A 159 -6.65 -4.81 18.56
C ASN A 159 -5.27 -4.91 19.20
N ARG A 160 -5.25 -5.02 20.53
CA ARG A 160 -4.06 -5.46 21.27
C ARG A 160 -3.63 -6.86 20.83
N SER A 161 -2.33 -7.08 20.70
CA SER A 161 -1.72 -8.39 20.46
C SER A 161 -1.19 -8.96 21.79
N PRO A 162 -1.87 -9.90 22.45
CA PRO A 162 -1.45 -10.39 23.77
C PRO A 162 -0.05 -10.99 23.78
N GLN A 163 0.28 -11.79 22.76
CA GLN A 163 1.56 -12.49 22.65
C GLN A 163 2.71 -11.52 22.44
N LEU A 164 2.59 -10.60 21.47
CA LEU A 164 3.63 -9.60 21.23
C LEU A 164 3.78 -8.64 22.42
N SER A 165 2.67 -8.31 23.07
CA SER A 165 2.71 -7.45 24.25
C SER A 165 3.45 -8.11 25.41
N SER A 166 3.20 -9.40 25.65
CA SER A 166 3.90 -10.18 26.67
C SER A 166 5.38 -10.34 26.33
N LEU A 167 5.72 -10.56 25.05
CA LEU A 167 7.09 -10.75 24.60
C LEU A 167 7.94 -9.48 24.78
N LEU A 168 7.37 -8.32 24.48
CA LEU A 168 8.07 -7.04 24.48
C LEU A 168 7.94 -6.25 25.79
N GLY A 169 7.11 -6.72 26.72
CA GLY A 169 6.83 -6.01 27.97
C GLY A 169 6.15 -4.65 27.77
N MET A 170 5.38 -4.48 26.68
CA MET A 170 4.67 -3.25 26.33
C MET A 170 3.32 -3.58 25.70
N ASP A 171 2.33 -2.70 25.79
CA ASP A 171 1.04 -2.93 25.13
C ASP A 171 1.12 -2.64 23.63
N LEU A 172 1.13 -3.69 22.81
CA LEU A 172 1.21 -3.58 21.36
C LEU A 172 -0.18 -3.72 20.72
N TYR A 173 -0.58 -2.70 19.96
CA TYR A 173 -1.82 -2.68 19.18
C TYR A 173 -1.51 -2.72 17.68
N LEU A 174 -2.31 -3.48 16.93
CA LEU A 174 -2.11 -3.66 15.49
C LEU A 174 -3.29 -3.04 14.72
N LYS A 175 -3.04 -1.94 14.01
CA LYS A 175 -4.00 -1.34 13.09
C LYS A 175 -4.00 -2.11 11.76
N LYS A 176 -5.04 -2.94 11.54
CA LYS A 176 -5.04 -3.98 10.49
C LYS A 176 -5.50 -3.47 9.14
N GLU A 177 -4.77 -2.53 8.54
CA GLU A 177 -5.10 -1.97 7.21
C GLU A 177 -5.04 -3.00 6.07
N PHE A 178 -4.39 -4.16 6.28
CA PHE A 178 -4.45 -5.28 5.35
C PHE A 178 -5.85 -5.93 5.25
N MET A 179 -6.77 -5.59 6.16
CA MET A 179 -8.16 -6.05 6.12
C MET A 179 -9.07 -5.16 5.25
N GLN A 180 -8.52 -4.11 4.62
CA GLN A 180 -9.23 -3.42 3.53
C GLN A 180 -9.45 -4.39 2.36
N VAL A 181 -10.42 -4.08 1.50
CA VAL A 181 -10.87 -4.95 0.40
C VAL A 181 -9.73 -5.23 -0.60
N THR A 182 -8.94 -4.22 -0.94
CA THR A 182 -7.76 -4.33 -1.79
C THR A 182 -6.50 -4.67 -1.00
N GLY A 183 -6.62 -5.03 0.28
CA GLY A 183 -5.53 -5.52 1.12
C GLY A 183 -4.56 -4.44 1.63
N SER A 184 -4.91 -3.15 1.59
CA SER A 184 -4.04 -2.10 2.14
C SER A 184 -4.75 -0.79 2.44
N PHE A 185 -4.05 0.09 3.15
CA PHE A 185 -4.51 1.44 3.46
C PHE A 185 -4.76 2.36 2.25
N LYS A 186 -4.27 2.02 1.05
CA LYS A 186 -4.33 2.90 -0.13
C LYS A 186 -5.75 3.26 -0.53
N GLU A 187 -6.73 2.43 -0.17
CA GLU A 187 -8.16 2.69 -0.35
C GLU A 187 -8.59 4.06 0.16
N ARG A 188 -8.12 4.48 1.34
CA ARG A 188 -8.58 5.71 2.00
C ARG A 188 -8.28 6.95 1.17
N GLY A 189 -7.01 7.13 0.81
CA GLY A 189 -6.58 8.24 -0.04
C GLY A 189 -7.09 8.13 -1.47
N ALA A 190 -7.15 6.93 -2.05
CA ALA A 190 -7.70 6.74 -3.40
C ALA A 190 -9.17 7.15 -3.46
N ARG A 191 -9.99 6.65 -2.52
CA ARG A 191 -11.41 6.99 -2.44
C ARG A 191 -11.62 8.48 -2.22
N PHE A 192 -10.89 9.09 -1.28
CA PHE A 192 -11.07 10.51 -1.00
C PHE A 192 -10.68 11.38 -2.21
N ALA A 193 -9.55 11.10 -2.86
CA ALA A 193 -9.14 11.81 -4.07
C ALA A 193 -10.19 11.69 -5.19
N LEU A 194 -10.78 10.50 -5.39
CA LEU A 194 -11.83 10.29 -6.38
C LEU A 194 -13.14 11.05 -6.05
N LEU A 195 -13.52 11.12 -4.77
CA LEU A 195 -14.69 11.90 -4.32
C LEU A 195 -14.50 13.41 -4.50
N LYS A 196 -13.25 13.88 -4.52
CA LYS A 196 -12.88 15.29 -4.68
C LYS A 196 -12.84 15.75 -6.13
N LEU A 197 -12.92 14.83 -7.09
CA LEU A 197 -12.98 15.17 -8.51
C LEU A 197 -14.26 15.94 -8.85
N THR A 198 -14.12 17.01 -9.63
CA THR A 198 -15.25 17.71 -10.24
C THR A 198 -15.98 16.81 -11.24
N GLU A 199 -17.23 17.12 -11.58
CA GLU A 199 -17.98 16.35 -12.56
C GLU A 199 -17.25 16.20 -13.91
N LYS A 200 -16.58 17.27 -14.37
CA LYS A 200 -15.76 17.26 -15.58
C LYS A 200 -14.60 16.27 -15.46
N GLN A 201 -13.88 16.28 -14.33
CA GLN A 201 -12.78 15.35 -14.09
C GLN A 201 -13.27 13.90 -13.95
N ARG A 202 -14.40 13.67 -13.29
CA ARG A 202 -15.01 12.34 -13.16
C ARG A 202 -15.37 11.75 -14.51
N LYS A 203 -15.93 12.56 -15.42
CA LYS A 203 -16.25 12.15 -16.80
C LYS A 203 -14.99 11.85 -17.62
N ALA A 204 -13.93 12.65 -17.47
CA ALA A 204 -12.66 12.42 -18.16
C ALA A 204 -11.88 11.22 -17.61
N GLY A 205 -12.11 10.87 -16.34
CA GLY A 205 -11.44 9.77 -15.66
C GLY A 205 -10.16 10.18 -14.94
N ALA A 206 -9.61 9.23 -14.18
CA ALA A 206 -8.39 9.40 -13.43
C ALA A 206 -7.32 8.38 -13.86
N ILE A 207 -6.06 8.76 -13.68
CA ILE A 207 -4.90 7.95 -14.07
C ILE A 207 -3.83 7.95 -12.99
N ALA A 208 -3.15 6.82 -12.81
CA ALA A 208 -1.98 6.73 -11.95
C ALA A 208 -0.93 5.79 -12.52
N ALA A 209 0.35 6.08 -12.25
CA ALA A 209 1.43 5.12 -12.43
C ALA A 209 1.68 4.35 -11.13
N SER A 210 1.34 3.06 -11.11
CA SER A 210 1.58 2.20 -9.95
C SER A 210 1.47 0.73 -10.34
N ALA A 211 2.45 -0.08 -9.94
CA ALA A 211 2.42 -1.53 -10.10
C ALA A 211 1.75 -2.26 -8.92
N GLY A 212 1.13 -1.54 -7.97
CA GLY A 212 0.87 -2.06 -6.63
C GLY A 212 -0.45 -1.59 -6.00
N ASN A 213 -0.42 -1.44 -4.69
CA ASN A 213 -1.61 -1.19 -3.85
C ASN A 213 -2.42 0.06 -4.26
N HIS A 214 -1.76 1.10 -4.77
CA HIS A 214 -2.44 2.32 -5.21
C HIS A 214 -3.28 2.10 -6.47
N ALA A 215 -2.77 1.32 -7.43
CA ALA A 215 -3.51 0.94 -8.62
C ALA A 215 -4.78 0.15 -8.29
N LEU A 216 -4.66 -0.83 -7.38
CA LEU A 216 -5.79 -1.65 -6.96
C LEU A 216 -6.87 -0.81 -6.25
N ALA A 217 -6.46 0.05 -5.32
CA ALA A 217 -7.35 0.96 -4.60
C ALA A 217 -8.10 1.92 -5.53
N LEU A 218 -7.40 2.53 -6.51
CA LEU A 218 -8.03 3.40 -7.50
C LEU A 218 -8.99 2.62 -8.39
N ALA A 219 -8.59 1.46 -8.91
CA ALA A 219 -9.43 0.64 -9.78
C ALA A 219 -10.72 0.23 -9.05
N TYR A 220 -10.60 -0.29 -7.82
CA TYR A 220 -11.73 -0.71 -6.99
C TYR A 220 -12.71 0.43 -6.71
N HIS A 221 -12.24 1.57 -6.19
CA HIS A 221 -13.13 2.68 -5.87
C HIS A 221 -13.61 3.45 -7.10
N GLY A 222 -12.83 3.47 -8.19
CA GLY A 222 -13.26 4.02 -9.47
C GLY A 222 -14.47 3.27 -10.01
N GLN A 223 -14.44 1.93 -9.95
CA GLN A 223 -15.58 1.08 -10.29
C GLN A 223 -16.82 1.43 -9.46
N GLN A 224 -16.68 1.49 -8.13
CA GLN A 224 -17.78 1.80 -7.22
C GLN A 224 -18.38 3.19 -7.46
N LEU A 225 -17.54 4.16 -7.84
CA LEU A 225 -17.95 5.56 -8.04
C LEU A 225 -18.33 5.89 -9.49
N GLY A 226 -18.25 4.91 -10.41
CA GLY A 226 -18.51 5.08 -11.83
C GLY A 226 -17.51 6.02 -12.52
N ILE A 227 -16.26 6.07 -12.05
CA ILE A 227 -15.20 6.93 -12.59
C ILE A 227 -14.25 6.04 -13.42
N PRO A 228 -14.02 6.34 -14.71
CA PRO A 228 -13.05 5.61 -15.51
C PRO A 228 -11.64 5.73 -14.92
N ILE A 229 -10.95 4.59 -14.74
CA ILE A 229 -9.59 4.53 -14.21
C ILE A 229 -8.65 3.97 -15.25
N THR A 230 -7.54 4.66 -15.47
CA THR A 230 -6.39 4.14 -16.22
C THR A 230 -5.22 3.91 -15.26
N VAL A 231 -4.54 2.78 -15.38
CA VAL A 231 -3.34 2.50 -14.58
C VAL A 231 -2.18 2.20 -15.51
N ILE A 232 -1.09 2.92 -15.32
CA ILE A 232 0.20 2.61 -15.97
C ILE A 232 0.99 1.70 -15.04
N MET A 233 1.30 0.51 -15.54
CA MET A 233 2.09 -0.50 -14.84
C MET A 233 3.37 -0.80 -15.64
N PRO A 234 4.49 -1.14 -14.99
CA PRO A 234 5.68 -1.60 -15.70
C PRO A 234 5.39 -2.92 -16.43
N VAL A 235 6.17 -3.21 -17.46
CA VAL A 235 5.97 -4.41 -18.31
C VAL A 235 6.10 -5.73 -17.52
N PHE A 236 6.87 -5.72 -16.43
CA PHE A 236 7.08 -6.86 -15.53
C PHE A 236 6.15 -6.87 -14.31
N ALA A 237 5.11 -6.02 -14.28
CA ALA A 237 4.16 -6.01 -13.17
C ALA A 237 3.54 -7.42 -12.97
N PRO A 238 3.43 -7.92 -11.72
CA PRO A 238 2.88 -9.24 -11.45
C PRO A 238 1.49 -9.42 -12.09
N LEU A 239 1.29 -10.52 -12.83
CA LEU A 239 0.06 -10.78 -13.59
C LEU A 239 -1.19 -10.70 -12.70
N MET A 240 -1.10 -11.17 -11.45
CA MET A 240 -2.20 -11.08 -10.49
C MET A 240 -2.65 -9.63 -10.22
N LYS A 241 -1.73 -8.67 -10.15
CA LYS A 241 -2.06 -7.25 -9.93
C LYS A 241 -2.66 -6.61 -11.17
N VAL A 242 -2.14 -6.95 -12.35
CA VAL A 242 -2.67 -6.54 -13.66
C VAL A 242 -4.11 -7.04 -13.84
N SER A 243 -4.33 -8.34 -13.64
CA SER A 243 -5.64 -8.97 -13.78
C SER A 243 -6.65 -8.41 -12.77
N SER A 244 -6.23 -8.19 -11.52
CA SER A 244 -7.11 -7.61 -10.50
C SER A 244 -7.58 -6.19 -10.88
N CYS A 245 -6.69 -5.34 -11.40
CA CYS A 245 -7.10 -4.01 -11.87
C CYS A 245 -8.07 -4.08 -13.06
N ARG A 246 -7.83 -5.00 -14.01
CA ARG A 246 -8.75 -5.24 -15.15
C ARG A 246 -10.11 -5.76 -14.69
N ASN A 247 -10.15 -6.63 -13.68
CA ASN A 247 -11.40 -7.15 -13.12
C ASN A 247 -12.24 -6.06 -12.44
N TYR A 248 -11.61 -5.03 -11.89
CA TYR A 248 -12.29 -3.82 -11.41
C TYR A 248 -12.65 -2.83 -12.54
N GLY A 249 -12.42 -3.18 -13.82
CA GLY A 249 -12.76 -2.35 -14.97
C GLY A 249 -11.76 -1.24 -15.29
N ALA A 250 -10.57 -1.25 -14.68
CA ALA A 250 -9.53 -0.27 -15.02
C ALA A 250 -8.87 -0.60 -16.37
N HIS A 251 -8.59 0.44 -17.14
CA HIS A 251 -7.77 0.35 -18.34
C HIS A 251 -6.29 0.26 -17.95
N VAL A 252 -5.71 -0.93 -18.04
CA VAL A 252 -4.30 -1.17 -17.66
C VAL A 252 -3.39 -1.07 -18.88
N ILE A 253 -2.46 -0.10 -18.85
CA ILE A 253 -1.43 0.09 -19.86
C ILE A 253 -0.10 -0.38 -19.28
N GLN A 254 0.53 -1.37 -19.91
CA GLN A 254 1.83 -1.91 -19.47
C GLN A 254 2.96 -1.25 -20.25
N MET A 255 3.63 -0.27 -19.65
CA MET A 255 4.67 0.56 -20.27
C MET A 255 5.77 0.92 -19.27
N GLY A 256 7.02 0.91 -19.72
CA GLY A 256 8.19 1.30 -18.92
C GLY A 256 8.89 0.13 -18.23
N GLN A 257 10.19 0.31 -18.00
CA GLN A 257 11.11 -0.63 -17.34
C GLN A 257 11.31 -0.32 -15.85
N ASN A 258 10.67 0.72 -15.33
CA ASN A 258 10.65 1.05 -13.91
C ASN A 258 9.48 2.02 -13.63
N ILE A 259 9.22 2.28 -12.36
CA ILE A 259 8.13 3.17 -11.92
C ILE A 259 8.33 4.61 -12.41
N GLN A 260 9.57 5.08 -12.54
CA GLN A 260 9.86 6.43 -13.02
C GLN A 260 9.40 6.60 -14.48
N GLN A 261 9.73 5.66 -15.36
CA GLN A 261 9.25 5.66 -16.75
C GLN A 261 7.72 5.52 -16.83
N CYS A 262 7.11 4.71 -15.95
CA CYS A 262 5.65 4.62 -15.86
C CYS A 262 5.02 5.97 -15.50
N LYS A 263 5.63 6.69 -14.55
CA LYS A 263 5.19 8.01 -14.08
C LYS A 263 5.27 9.05 -15.20
N GLU A 264 6.40 9.10 -15.91
CA GLU A 264 6.59 10.00 -17.07
C GLU A 264 5.55 9.75 -18.17
N TYR A 265 5.35 8.48 -18.53
CA TYR A 265 4.33 8.09 -19.50
C TYR A 265 2.92 8.43 -19.00
N GLY A 266 2.61 8.12 -17.74
CA GLY A 266 1.31 8.42 -17.14
C GLY A 266 0.97 9.91 -17.13
N PHE A 267 1.94 10.79 -16.85
CA PHE A 267 1.72 12.23 -16.96
C PHE A 267 1.46 12.68 -18.38
N LYS A 268 2.25 12.19 -19.35
CA LYS A 268 2.03 12.52 -20.75
C LYS A 268 0.63 12.07 -21.21
N TYR A 269 0.28 10.82 -20.95
CA TYR A 269 -1.00 10.24 -21.29
C TYR A 269 -2.17 11.00 -20.63
N SER A 270 -2.03 11.36 -19.35
CA SER A 270 -3.06 12.11 -18.61
C SER A 270 -3.39 13.44 -19.29
N ARG A 271 -2.38 14.15 -19.79
CA ARG A 271 -2.56 15.45 -20.43
C ARG A 271 -3.15 15.34 -21.82
N GLU A 272 -2.68 14.38 -22.61
CA GLU A 272 -3.19 14.12 -23.96
C GLU A 272 -4.68 13.74 -23.94
N HIS A 273 -5.14 13.06 -22.89
CA HIS A 273 -6.52 12.57 -22.75
C HIS A 273 -7.38 13.40 -21.78
N GLY A 274 -6.83 14.48 -21.19
CA GLY A 274 -7.53 15.33 -20.24
C GLY A 274 -7.92 14.64 -18.92
N MET A 275 -7.23 13.57 -18.54
CA MET A 275 -7.48 12.80 -17.33
C MET A 275 -6.81 13.45 -16.12
N THR A 276 -7.34 13.18 -14.92
CA THR A 276 -6.72 13.64 -13.67
C THR A 276 -5.67 12.64 -13.20
N TYR A 277 -4.40 13.05 -13.13
CA TYR A 277 -3.36 12.22 -12.53
C TYR A 277 -3.49 12.22 -11.00
N ILE A 278 -3.56 11.04 -10.38
CA ILE A 278 -3.64 10.88 -8.93
C ILE A 278 -2.37 10.20 -8.42
N ASN A 279 -1.46 11.00 -7.88
CA ASN A 279 -0.23 10.52 -7.25
C ASN A 279 -0.56 9.72 -5.97
N GLY A 280 0.08 8.55 -5.82
CA GLY A 280 -0.24 7.61 -4.74
C GLY A 280 0.29 7.97 -3.36
N PHE A 281 1.07 9.04 -3.22
CA PHE A 281 1.58 9.49 -1.93
C PHE A 281 1.74 11.00 -1.84
N ASP A 282 2.18 11.67 -2.91
CA ASP A 282 2.39 13.12 -2.93
C ASP A 282 1.19 13.82 -3.60
N HIS A 283 0.05 13.75 -2.92
CA HIS A 283 -1.20 14.41 -3.32
C HIS A 283 -2.00 14.76 -2.06
N PRO A 284 -2.44 16.03 -1.87
CA PRO A 284 -3.10 16.47 -0.64
C PRO A 284 -4.29 15.60 -0.21
N ASP A 285 -5.20 15.30 -1.14
CA ASP A 285 -6.35 14.43 -0.83
C ASP A 285 -5.91 12.99 -0.49
N VAL A 286 -4.89 12.45 -1.17
CA VAL A 286 -4.42 11.10 -0.84
C VAL A 286 -3.86 11.08 0.58
N VAL A 287 -3.04 12.06 0.95
CA VAL A 287 -2.48 12.20 2.30
C VAL A 287 -3.57 12.42 3.35
N ALA A 288 -4.55 13.28 3.06
CA ALA A 288 -5.69 13.52 3.94
C ALA A 288 -6.50 12.25 4.21
N GLY A 289 -6.77 11.45 3.16
CA GLY A 289 -7.41 10.15 3.29
C GLY A 289 -6.59 9.19 4.15
N GLN A 290 -5.27 9.14 3.97
CA GLN A 290 -4.43 8.26 4.80
C GLN A 290 -4.41 8.70 6.27
N GLY A 291 -4.51 10.00 6.53
CA GLY A 291 -4.56 10.55 7.88
C GLY A 291 -5.76 10.10 8.72
N THR A 292 -6.83 9.63 8.07
CA THR A 292 -8.01 9.08 8.78
C THR A 292 -7.66 7.89 9.66
N ILE A 293 -6.58 7.15 9.33
CA ILE A 293 -6.04 6.07 10.17
C ILE A 293 -5.61 6.60 11.54
N GLY A 294 -4.98 7.78 11.58
CA GLY A 294 -4.56 8.40 12.84
C GLY A 294 -5.74 8.74 13.74
N LEU A 295 -6.87 9.18 13.17
CA LEU A 295 -8.11 9.40 13.93
C LEU A 295 -8.64 8.10 14.51
N GLU A 296 -8.70 7.04 13.70
CA GLU A 296 -9.20 5.74 14.16
C GLU A 296 -8.31 5.10 15.21
N ILE A 297 -6.97 5.26 15.12
CA ILE A 297 -6.04 4.77 16.15
C ILE A 297 -6.34 5.44 17.50
N LEU A 298 -6.47 6.76 17.51
CA LEU A 298 -6.73 7.53 18.74
C LEU A 298 -8.12 7.27 19.32
N ASP A 299 -9.09 6.93 18.48
CA ASP A 299 -10.44 6.54 18.91
C ASP A 299 -10.47 5.11 19.49
N GLN A 300 -9.76 4.18 18.87
CA GLN A 300 -9.78 2.75 19.23
C GLN A 300 -8.83 2.39 20.39
N VAL A 301 -7.84 3.23 20.69
CA VAL A 301 -6.83 2.98 21.73
C VAL A 301 -6.79 4.16 22.71
N SER A 302 -7.19 3.92 23.96
CA SER A 302 -7.39 4.97 24.96
C SER A 302 -6.11 5.67 25.43
N LYS A 303 -4.99 4.94 25.47
CA LYS A 303 -3.67 5.45 25.87
C LYS A 303 -2.64 5.02 24.83
N VAL A 304 -2.37 5.92 23.89
CA VAL A 304 -1.31 5.76 22.90
C VAL A 304 -0.10 6.56 23.38
N ASP A 305 1.07 5.92 23.41
CA ASP A 305 2.36 6.57 23.67
C ASP A 305 3.13 6.84 22.36
N ALA A 306 3.05 5.89 21.42
CA ALA A 306 3.70 5.97 20.11
C ALA A 306 2.88 5.30 19.00
N VAL A 307 3.01 5.80 17.78
CA VAL A 307 2.47 5.22 16.55
C VAL A 307 3.61 4.94 15.58
N ILE A 308 3.79 3.67 15.23
CA ILE A 308 4.82 3.22 14.28
C ILE A 308 4.18 3.12 12.90
N VAL A 309 4.79 3.77 11.90
CA VAL A 309 4.21 3.91 10.56
C VAL A 309 5.26 3.54 9.49
N PRO A 310 4.96 2.60 8.57
CA PRO A 310 5.88 2.33 7.46
C PRO A 310 5.96 3.51 6.50
N VAL A 311 7.14 3.75 5.96
CA VAL A 311 7.47 4.90 5.10
C VAL A 311 8.02 4.41 3.77
N GLY A 312 7.39 4.89 2.69
CA GLY A 312 7.94 4.89 1.34
C GLY A 312 7.99 6.33 0.85
N GLY A 313 7.07 6.72 -0.03
CA GLY A 313 6.92 8.12 -0.46
C GLY A 313 6.35 9.10 0.59
N GLY A 314 6.35 8.77 1.88
CA GLY A 314 5.96 9.70 2.96
C GLY A 314 4.46 9.96 3.18
N GLY A 315 3.59 9.71 2.20
CA GLY A 315 2.17 10.11 2.28
C GLY A 315 1.37 9.50 3.46
N LEU A 316 1.64 8.24 3.83
CA LEU A 316 0.98 7.62 4.99
C LEU A 316 1.42 8.27 6.31
N VAL A 317 2.73 8.35 6.54
CA VAL A 317 3.28 8.94 7.77
C VAL A 317 2.93 10.42 7.89
N ALA A 318 2.89 11.17 6.80
CA ALA A 318 2.49 12.58 6.81
C ALA A 318 1.03 12.76 7.28
N GLY A 319 0.10 11.97 6.71
CA GLY A 319 -1.31 12.03 7.10
C GLY A 319 -1.53 11.61 8.56
N VAL A 320 -0.95 10.46 8.95
CA VAL A 320 -1.06 9.95 10.33
C VAL A 320 -0.43 10.92 11.31
N ALA A 321 0.77 11.44 11.03
CA ALA A 321 1.44 12.41 11.88
C ALA A 321 0.61 13.68 12.05
N LYS A 322 0.04 14.23 10.97
CA LYS A 322 -0.81 15.41 11.08
C LYS A 322 -2.03 15.17 11.96
N ALA A 323 -2.72 14.05 11.79
CA ALA A 323 -3.88 13.69 12.61
C ALA A 323 -3.49 13.54 14.09
N VAL A 324 -2.49 12.70 14.36
CA VAL A 324 -2.05 12.35 15.72
C VAL A 324 -1.49 13.57 16.43
N LYS A 325 -0.55 14.30 15.82
CA LYS A 325 0.09 15.46 16.46
C LYS A 325 -0.86 16.64 16.69
N THR A 326 -1.93 16.76 15.91
CA THR A 326 -2.94 17.80 16.15
C THR A 326 -3.78 17.50 17.39
N LEU A 327 -4.17 16.24 17.58
CA LEU A 327 -5.05 15.83 18.68
C LEU A 327 -4.28 15.48 19.97
N ARG A 328 -3.09 14.91 19.81
CA ARG A 328 -2.24 14.34 20.87
C ARG A 328 -0.77 14.64 20.56
N PRO A 329 -0.31 15.89 20.79
CA PRO A 329 1.05 16.31 20.44
C PRO A 329 2.16 15.56 21.19
N ASP A 330 1.81 15.02 22.37
CA ASP A 330 2.64 14.18 23.23
C ASP A 330 2.95 12.80 22.63
N VAL A 331 2.08 12.28 21.77
CA VAL A 331 2.25 10.94 21.16
C VAL A 331 3.37 10.95 20.14
N LEU A 332 4.32 10.01 20.25
CA LEU A 332 5.39 9.86 19.27
C LEU A 332 4.85 9.29 17.95
N VAL A 333 5.36 9.76 16.81
CA VAL A 333 5.07 9.18 15.50
C VAL A 333 6.41 8.80 14.87
N ILE A 334 6.61 7.50 14.68
CA ILE A 334 7.88 6.91 14.30
C ILE A 334 7.73 6.32 12.90
N GLY A 335 8.44 6.90 11.93
CA GLY A 335 8.54 6.37 10.57
C GLY A 335 9.54 5.22 10.52
N VAL A 336 9.21 4.16 9.78
CA VAL A 336 10.10 3.02 9.54
C VAL A 336 10.23 2.76 8.04
N GLU A 337 11.46 2.71 7.54
CA GLU A 337 11.76 2.35 6.15
C GLU A 337 12.75 1.18 6.09
N ALA A 338 12.87 0.55 4.92
CA ALA A 338 13.81 -0.54 4.71
C ALA A 338 15.24 0.02 4.58
N GLU A 339 16.21 -0.64 5.23
CA GLU A 339 17.62 -0.28 5.15
C GLU A 339 18.15 -0.31 3.70
N THR A 340 17.63 -1.21 2.87
CA THR A 340 18.00 -1.34 1.45
C THR A 340 17.45 -0.24 0.55
N CYS A 341 16.51 0.58 1.04
CA CYS A 341 15.95 1.71 0.28
C CYS A 341 15.59 2.89 1.21
N PRO A 342 16.59 3.55 1.83
CA PRO A 342 16.37 4.56 2.86
C PRO A 342 16.09 5.95 2.25
N SER A 343 15.11 6.01 1.35
CA SER A 343 14.80 7.21 0.57
C SER A 343 14.35 8.39 1.42
N PHE A 344 13.62 8.13 2.50
CA PHE A 344 13.05 9.17 3.32
C PHE A 344 14.08 9.75 4.28
N ILE A 345 14.89 8.92 4.95
CA ILE A 345 16.00 9.40 5.79
C ILE A 345 17.02 10.16 4.95
N ASN A 346 17.41 9.65 3.78
CA ASN A 346 18.33 10.37 2.89
C ASN A 346 17.80 11.76 2.50
N ALA A 347 16.51 11.86 2.15
CA ALA A 347 15.88 13.14 1.86
C ALA A 347 15.88 14.10 3.07
N MET A 348 15.58 13.60 4.27
CA MET A 348 15.59 14.37 5.52
C MET A 348 16.99 14.89 5.86
N GLU A 349 18.02 14.11 5.58
CA GLU A 349 19.43 14.48 5.75
C GLU A 349 19.98 15.34 4.59
N LYS A 350 19.13 15.70 3.62
CA LYS A 350 19.49 16.44 2.40
C LYS A 350 20.57 15.75 1.57
N LYS A 351 20.64 14.43 1.64
CA LYS A 351 21.49 13.59 0.80
C LYS A 351 20.75 13.31 -0.50
N ASN A 352 21.25 13.84 -1.61
CA ASN A 352 20.68 13.59 -2.94
C ASN A 352 21.38 12.37 -3.57
N LEU A 353 21.12 11.18 -3.02
CA LEU A 353 21.77 9.95 -3.44
C LEU A 353 20.85 9.18 -4.42
N PRO A 354 21.33 8.77 -5.60
CA PRO A 354 20.63 7.80 -6.41
C PRO A 354 20.49 6.50 -5.59
N LEU A 355 19.29 5.94 -5.57
CA LEU A 355 19.00 4.68 -4.89
C LEU A 355 18.80 3.60 -5.93
N ASP A 356 19.61 2.56 -5.84
CA ASP A 356 19.41 1.30 -6.54
C ASP A 356 18.72 0.36 -5.56
N PRO A 357 17.38 0.19 -5.64
CA PRO A 357 16.65 -0.62 -4.67
C PRO A 357 17.03 -2.08 -4.84
N GLU A 358 17.42 -2.71 -3.72
CA GLU A 358 17.56 -4.16 -3.64
C GLU A 358 16.26 -4.79 -3.15
N SER A 359 16.08 -6.09 -3.45
CA SER A 359 14.89 -6.80 -3.01
C SER A 359 14.76 -6.78 -1.48
N SER A 360 13.53 -6.62 -1.01
CA SER A 360 13.21 -6.55 0.41
C SER A 360 12.07 -7.50 0.79
N LEU A 361 11.85 -7.70 2.08
CA LEU A 361 10.68 -8.43 2.60
C LEU A 361 9.33 -7.81 2.18
N ALA A 362 9.32 -6.60 1.61
CA ALA A 362 8.13 -5.86 1.25
C ALA A 362 7.71 -5.96 -0.23
N ASP A 363 8.42 -6.73 -1.07
CA ASP A 363 8.16 -6.88 -2.52
C ASP A 363 6.95 -7.77 -2.88
#